data_AF-B9MJW0-F1
#
_entry.id   AF-B9MJW0-F1
#
_cell.length_a   1.000
_cell.length_b   1.000
_cell.length_c   1.000
_cell.angle_alpha   90.00
_cell.angle_beta   90.00
_cell.angle_gamma   90.00
#
_symmetry.space_group_name_H-M   'P 1'
#
loop_
_entity.id
_entity.type
_entity.pdbx_description
1 polymer ?
#
loop_
_entity_poly.entity_id
_entity_poly.type
_entity_poly.pdbx_seq_one_letter_code
_entity_poly.pdbx_strand_id
1 'polypeptide(L)'
;MGKEKIYMIPVNDAFSINCECAFCYLENNFEKQCIEIVLGESVMEVDARIETNEKGFCRRHFHMLLEQKNKLPYGLILETHLNEIKKHLEKLIYSNFSAATLQQKDRFLKKLLGNQNLNKNKLTGLIQYLENLSVQCIICERIQARMKNYFEVFFFMWKNQKDFQQKVLSSKGFCLHHFNELLKYSLNCLSRKELNNFAEKICKIELDNISRIYTNVCDFNKQFDYRNANNTVTEEIRNSLLNATEKLGKYK
;
A
#
# COMPACT_ATOMS: atom_id res chain seq x y z
N MET A 1 -7.95 -5.97 -35.75
CA MET A 1 -7.80 -6.42 -34.35
C MET A 1 -6.36 -6.18 -33.94
N GLY A 2 -6.09 -5.11 -33.20
CA GLY A 2 -4.71 -4.75 -32.82
C GLY A 2 -4.14 -5.79 -31.87
N LYS A 3 -2.90 -6.25 -32.12
CA LYS A 3 -2.20 -7.19 -31.23
C LYS A 3 -2.02 -6.53 -29.88
N GLU A 4 -2.76 -6.99 -28.88
CA GLU A 4 -2.57 -6.58 -27.49
C GLU A 4 -1.16 -6.98 -27.07
N LYS A 5 -0.38 -6.02 -26.57
CA LYS A 5 0.97 -6.30 -26.10
C LYS A 5 0.89 -6.91 -24.70
N ILE A 6 1.75 -7.88 -24.39
CA ILE A 6 1.71 -8.68 -23.16
C ILE A 6 1.61 -7.82 -21.89
N TYR A 7 2.31 -6.67 -21.85
CA TYR A 7 2.31 -5.78 -20.69
C TYR A 7 1.02 -4.97 -20.49
N MET A 8 0.12 -4.92 -21.48
CA MET A 8 -1.18 -4.23 -21.40
C MET A 8 -2.27 -5.09 -20.74
N ILE A 9 -2.11 -6.41 -20.86
CA ILE A 9 -3.11 -7.40 -20.42
C ILE A 9 -3.56 -7.16 -18.97
N PRO A 10 -2.65 -6.98 -17.98
CA PRO A 10 -3.10 -6.81 -16.60
C PRO A 10 -4.04 -5.61 -16.41
N VAL A 11 -3.71 -4.47 -17.02
CA VAL A 11 -4.52 -3.25 -16.92
C VAL A 11 -5.85 -3.43 -17.65
N ASN A 12 -5.82 -4.00 -18.86
CA ASN A 12 -7.03 -4.25 -19.62
C ASN A 12 -8.00 -5.19 -18.90
N ASP A 13 -7.48 -6.27 -18.33
CA ASP A 13 -8.26 -7.27 -17.60
C ASP A 13 -8.87 -6.68 -16.33
N ALA A 14 -8.12 -5.86 -15.60
CA ALA A 14 -8.62 -5.20 -14.39
C ALA A 14 -9.86 -4.32 -14.67
N PHE A 15 -9.91 -3.61 -15.79
CA PHE A 15 -11.09 -2.82 -16.20
C PHE A 15 -12.21 -3.66 -16.80
N SER A 16 -11.99 -4.95 -17.03
CA SER A 16 -13.01 -5.89 -17.51
C SER A 16 -13.70 -6.64 -16.35
N ILE A 17 -13.14 -6.56 -15.14
CA ILE A 17 -13.67 -7.19 -13.93
C ILE A 17 -14.63 -6.25 -13.21
N ASN A 18 -15.73 -6.80 -12.70
CA ASN A 18 -16.68 -6.05 -11.86
C ASN A 18 -16.11 -5.79 -10.46
N CYS A 19 -15.35 -4.70 -10.30
CA CYS A 19 -14.78 -4.25 -9.04
C CYS A 19 -15.05 -2.75 -8.79
N GLU A 20 -14.92 -2.29 -7.55
CA GLU A 20 -15.12 -0.87 -7.20
C GLU A 20 -13.98 0.02 -7.70
N CYS A 21 -12.76 -0.52 -7.81
CA CYS A 21 -11.61 0.19 -8.37
C CYS A 21 -10.61 -0.79 -9.00
N ALA A 22 -10.40 -0.67 -10.32
CA ALA A 22 -9.47 -1.53 -11.07
C ALA A 22 -8.01 -1.38 -10.59
N PHE A 23 -7.60 -0.20 -10.14
CA PHE A 23 -6.25 0.00 -9.60
C PHE A 23 -6.06 -0.66 -8.23
N CYS A 24 -7.07 -0.67 -7.36
CA CYS A 24 -7.02 -1.46 -6.12
C CYS A 24 -6.89 -2.95 -6.42
N TYR A 25 -7.61 -3.45 -7.44
CA TYR A 25 -7.51 -4.85 -7.86
C TYR A 25 -6.08 -5.19 -8.32
N LEU A 26 -5.47 -4.32 -9.15
CA LEU A 26 -4.08 -4.47 -9.58
C LEU A 26 -3.09 -4.43 -8.42
N GLU A 27 -3.22 -3.44 -7.53
CA GLU A 27 -2.36 -3.25 -6.36
C GLU A 27 -2.41 -4.47 -5.45
N ASN A 28 -3.61 -4.92 -5.08
CA ASN A 28 -3.83 -6.06 -4.18
C ASN A 28 -3.31 -7.37 -4.77
N ASN A 29 -3.50 -7.60 -6.06
CA ASN A 29 -3.00 -8.81 -6.72
C ASN A 29 -1.47 -8.82 -6.79
N PHE A 30 -0.87 -7.68 -7.13
CA PHE A 30 0.59 -7.58 -7.18
C PHE A 30 1.22 -7.64 -5.79
N GLU A 31 0.57 -7.11 -4.77
CA GLU A 31 0.98 -7.24 -3.38
C GLU A 31 1.03 -8.71 -2.93
N LYS A 32 -0.03 -9.48 -3.23
CA LYS A 32 -0.04 -10.93 -2.96
C LYS A 32 1.11 -11.66 -3.66
N GLN A 33 1.36 -11.34 -4.94
CA GLN A 33 2.52 -11.88 -5.66
C GLN A 33 3.84 -11.50 -4.99
N CYS A 34 3.98 -10.27 -4.49
CA CYS A 34 5.18 -9.86 -3.75
C CYS A 34 5.37 -10.68 -2.48
N ILE A 35 4.31 -10.96 -1.73
CA ILE A 35 4.35 -11.81 -0.53
C ILE A 35 4.78 -13.24 -0.90
N GLU A 36 4.24 -13.81 -1.98
CA GLU A 36 4.63 -15.12 -2.48
C GLU A 36 6.11 -15.17 -2.90
N ILE A 37 6.59 -14.15 -3.62
CA ILE A 37 8.00 -14.03 -4.02
C ILE A 37 8.91 -13.89 -2.80
N VAL A 38 8.50 -13.10 -1.81
CA VAL A 38 9.25 -12.88 -0.56
C VAL A 38 9.25 -14.11 0.36
N LEU A 39 8.39 -15.10 0.13
CA LEU A 39 8.42 -16.37 0.87
C LEU A 39 8.81 -17.57 -0.01
N GLY A 40 9.01 -17.33 -1.31
CA GLY A 40 9.39 -18.34 -2.28
C GLY A 40 10.90 -18.63 -2.27
N GLU A 41 11.32 -19.46 -3.22
CA GLU A 41 12.72 -19.88 -3.35
C GLU A 41 13.69 -18.72 -3.63
N SER A 42 13.18 -17.62 -4.21
CA SER A 42 13.92 -16.37 -4.47
C SER A 42 14.51 -15.71 -3.21
N VAL A 43 14.03 -16.06 -2.01
CA VAL A 43 14.62 -15.59 -0.73
C VAL A 43 16.01 -16.17 -0.50
N MET A 44 16.39 -17.23 -1.20
CA MET A 44 17.73 -17.82 -1.08
C MET A 44 18.78 -17.06 -1.90
N GLU A 45 18.38 -16.17 -2.80
CA GLU A 45 19.31 -15.33 -3.56
C GLU A 45 19.98 -14.29 -2.64
N VAL A 46 21.30 -14.18 -2.76
CA VAL A 46 22.13 -13.36 -1.86
C VAL A 46 21.70 -11.88 -1.92
N ASP A 47 21.43 -11.36 -3.11
CA ASP A 47 21.05 -9.96 -3.30
C ASP A 47 19.69 -9.63 -2.66
N ALA A 48 18.71 -10.52 -2.81
CA ALA A 48 17.39 -10.38 -2.19
C ALA A 48 17.48 -10.41 -0.64
N ARG A 49 18.41 -11.21 -0.09
CA ARG A 49 18.67 -11.26 1.34
C ARG A 49 19.31 -9.99 1.87
N ILE A 50 20.30 -9.43 1.16
CA ILE A 50 20.96 -8.19 1.56
C ILE A 50 19.92 -7.07 1.63
N GLU A 51 19.12 -6.90 0.58
CA GLU A 51 18.09 -5.86 0.56
C GLU A 51 17.08 -6.02 1.70
N THR A 52 16.59 -7.25 1.91
CA THR A 52 15.59 -7.57 2.96
C THR A 52 16.12 -7.37 4.37
N ASN A 53 17.39 -7.70 4.60
CA ASN A 53 18.01 -7.50 5.91
C ASN A 53 18.20 -6.03 6.24
N GLU A 54 18.50 -5.18 5.25
CA GLU A 54 18.69 -3.75 5.45
C GLU A 54 17.37 -2.99 5.62
N LYS A 55 16.42 -3.16 4.69
CA LYS A 55 15.19 -2.35 4.64
C LYS A 55 14.02 -2.93 5.43
N GLY A 56 13.92 -4.25 5.54
CA GLY A 56 12.79 -4.92 6.18
C GLY A 56 11.43 -4.64 5.53
N PHE A 57 10.39 -4.61 6.37
CA PHE A 57 8.99 -4.45 5.95
C PHE A 57 8.24 -3.45 6.83
N CYS A 58 7.15 -2.90 6.32
CA CYS A 58 6.26 -2.09 7.15
C CYS A 58 5.44 -3.02 8.08
N ARG A 59 4.85 -2.43 9.13
CA ARG A 59 4.01 -3.19 10.08
C ARG A 59 2.95 -4.04 9.39
N ARG A 60 2.27 -3.50 8.37
CA ARG A 60 1.24 -4.24 7.63
C ARG A 60 1.84 -5.45 6.92
N HIS A 61 2.93 -5.27 6.18
CA HIS A 61 3.57 -6.37 5.45
C HIS A 61 4.19 -7.42 6.36
N PHE A 62 4.68 -7.06 7.55
CA PHE A 62 5.03 -8.05 8.57
C PHE A 62 3.83 -8.91 8.98
N HIS A 63 2.65 -8.33 9.17
CA HIS A 63 1.44 -9.11 9.49
C HIS A 63 1.02 -9.99 8.31
N MET A 64 1.03 -9.46 7.09
CA MET A 64 0.68 -10.23 5.90
C MET A 64 1.61 -11.43 5.67
N LEU A 65 2.92 -11.25 5.90
CA LEU A 65 3.91 -12.35 5.86
C LEU A 65 3.67 -13.37 6.99
N LEU A 66 3.38 -12.87 8.20
CA LEU A 66 3.06 -13.71 9.34
C LEU A 66 1.79 -14.55 9.11
N GLU A 67 0.81 -14.08 8.34
CA GLU A 67 -0.42 -14.83 8.05
C GLU A 67 -0.23 -15.99 7.06
N GLN A 68 0.86 -16.01 6.30
CA GLN A 68 1.11 -17.04 5.28
C GLN A 68 1.33 -18.42 5.90
N LYS A 69 0.91 -19.48 5.20
CA LYS A 69 1.03 -20.86 5.71
C LYS A 69 2.49 -21.29 5.92
N ASN A 70 3.38 -20.89 5.02
CA ASN A 70 4.79 -21.26 5.07
C ASN A 70 5.58 -20.34 6.02
N LYS A 71 5.87 -20.82 7.24
CA LYS A 71 6.52 -20.01 8.28
C LYS A 71 8.05 -20.02 8.22
N LEU A 72 8.66 -21.04 7.61
CA LEU A 72 10.11 -21.21 7.66
C LEU A 72 10.87 -20.08 6.94
N PRO A 73 10.55 -19.72 5.68
CA PRO A 73 11.21 -18.60 5.00
C PRO A 73 11.06 -17.29 5.77
N TYR A 74 9.87 -17.05 6.33
CA TYR A 74 9.62 -15.87 7.15
C TYR A 74 10.49 -15.85 8.43
N GLY A 75 10.62 -16.98 9.13
CA GLY A 75 11.49 -17.11 10.30
C GLY A 75 12.95 -16.81 9.99
N LEU A 76 13.47 -17.31 8.86
CA LEU A 76 14.84 -17.04 8.41
C LEU A 76 15.07 -15.56 8.08
N ILE A 77 14.10 -14.91 7.43
CA ILE A 77 14.15 -13.48 7.14
C ILE A 77 14.17 -12.66 8.45
N LEU A 78 13.31 -13.02 9.41
CA LEU A 78 13.27 -12.35 10.70
C LEU A 78 14.57 -12.53 11.49
N GLU A 79 15.15 -13.73 11.48
CA GLU A 79 16.42 -14.00 12.15
C GLU A 79 17.53 -13.07 11.65
N THR A 80 17.71 -12.99 10.32
CA THR A 80 18.76 -12.18 9.72
C THR A 80 18.50 -10.68 9.89
N HIS A 81 17.25 -10.23 9.71
CA HIS A 81 16.88 -8.83 9.88
C HIS A 81 17.01 -8.35 11.34
N LEU A 82 16.56 -9.15 12.32
CA LEU A 82 16.71 -8.83 13.74
C LEU A 82 18.19 -8.78 14.16
N ASN A 83 19.01 -9.70 13.64
CA ASN A 83 20.44 -9.68 13.91
C ASN A 83 21.11 -8.42 13.35
N GLU A 84 20.72 -7.99 12.15
CA GLU A 84 21.22 -6.76 11.55
C GLU A 84 20.79 -5.53 12.37
N ILE A 85 19.50 -5.43 12.73
CA ILE A 85 18.99 -4.36 13.59
C ILE A 85 19.75 -4.33 14.93
N LYS A 86 19.97 -5.49 15.54
CA LYS A 86 20.70 -5.61 16.80
C LYS A 86 22.12 -5.03 16.67
N LYS A 87 22.87 -5.39 15.63
CA LYS A 87 24.23 -4.88 15.41
C LYS A 87 24.25 -3.36 15.26
N HIS A 88 23.33 -2.79 14.48
CA HIS A 88 23.24 -1.33 14.30
C HIS A 88 22.85 -0.63 15.60
N LEU A 89 21.86 -1.16 16.33
CA LEU A 89 21.45 -0.63 17.63
C LEU A 89 22.59 -0.70 18.66
N GLU A 90 23.29 -1.83 18.76
CA GLU A 90 24.45 -1.97 19.64
C GLU A 90 25.50 -0.90 19.30
N LYS A 91 25.86 -0.74 18.02
CA LYS A 91 26.82 0.29 17.58
C LYS A 91 26.38 1.71 17.96
N LEU A 92 25.11 2.06 17.77
CA LEU A 92 24.56 3.37 18.14
C LEU A 92 24.48 3.55 19.67
N ILE A 93 24.09 2.53 20.42
CA ILE A 93 23.98 2.60 21.88
C ILE A 93 25.36 2.66 22.53
N TYR A 94 26.32 1.81 22.15
CA TYR A 94 27.67 1.82 22.70
C TYR A 94 28.44 3.09 22.34
N SER A 95 28.15 3.71 21.18
CA SER A 95 28.70 5.02 20.87
C SER A 95 28.04 6.16 21.66
N ASN A 96 26.79 5.99 22.10
CA ASN A 96 26.03 6.98 22.89
C ASN A 96 26.31 6.89 24.41
N PHE A 97 26.54 5.68 24.92
CA PHE A 97 26.73 5.40 26.34
C PHE A 97 28.08 4.71 26.54
N SER A 98 28.95 5.29 27.37
CA SER A 98 30.24 4.68 27.71
C SER A 98 30.05 3.25 28.26
N ALA A 99 30.88 2.30 27.82
CA ALA A 99 30.80 0.88 28.19
C ALA A 99 30.73 0.61 29.71
N ALA A 100 31.27 1.51 30.55
CA ALA A 100 31.21 1.43 32.01
C ALA A 100 29.78 1.56 32.61
N THR A 101 28.81 2.04 31.84
CA THR A 101 27.42 2.29 32.31
C THR A 101 26.47 1.12 32.03
N LEU A 102 26.80 0.24 31.09
CA LEU A 102 25.90 -0.83 30.62
C LEU A 102 25.97 -2.12 31.45
N GLN A 103 26.99 -2.27 32.30
CA GLN A 103 27.16 -3.46 33.16
C GLN A 103 26.44 -3.37 34.52
N GLN A 104 25.86 -2.22 34.90
CA GLN A 104 25.14 -2.07 36.17
C GLN A 104 23.64 -1.84 35.96
N LYS A 105 22.90 -2.95 35.76
CA LYS A 105 21.44 -2.97 35.60
C LYS A 105 20.67 -2.21 36.70
N ASP A 106 21.22 -2.13 37.92
CA ASP A 106 20.51 -1.54 39.08
C ASP A 106 20.77 -0.06 39.36
N ARG A 107 21.73 0.59 38.67
CA ARG A 107 21.99 2.04 38.80
C ARG A 107 21.44 2.87 37.65
N PHE A 108 20.85 2.23 36.64
CA PHE A 108 20.38 2.87 35.42
C PHE A 108 19.27 3.91 35.69
N LEU A 109 18.29 3.56 36.53
CA LEU A 109 17.14 4.44 36.82
C LEU A 109 17.47 5.58 37.78
N LYS A 110 18.38 5.39 38.74
CA LYS A 110 18.77 6.43 39.70
C LYS A 110 19.69 7.49 39.11
N LYS A 111 20.41 7.20 38.01
CA LYS A 111 21.30 8.15 37.32
C LYS A 111 20.68 8.81 36.09
N LEU A 112 19.58 8.27 35.55
CA LEU A 112 18.84 8.85 34.43
C LEU A 112 18.24 10.23 34.77
N LEU A 113 17.90 10.45 36.05
CA LEU A 113 17.39 11.72 36.58
C LEU A 113 18.49 12.65 37.12
N GLY A 114 19.75 12.23 37.07
CA GLY A 114 20.88 12.93 37.67
C GLY A 114 21.93 13.35 36.64
N ASN A 115 21.72 14.51 36.02
CA ASN A 115 22.75 15.41 35.47
C ASN A 115 23.97 14.73 34.81
N GLN A 116 23.79 14.18 33.61
CA GLN A 116 24.90 14.09 32.64
C GLN A 116 24.40 14.54 31.26
N ASN A 117 25.19 15.40 30.61
CA ASN A 117 24.94 15.93 29.27
C ASN A 117 24.76 14.78 28.27
N LEU A 118 23.51 14.34 28.07
CA LEU A 118 23.12 13.53 26.94
C LEU A 118 23.54 14.30 25.69
N ASN A 119 24.49 13.75 24.95
CA ASN A 119 24.96 14.36 23.72
C ASN A 119 23.81 14.32 22.71
N LYS A 120 23.06 15.43 22.58
CA LYS A 120 21.82 15.52 21.78
C LYS A 120 22.01 14.97 20.36
N ASN A 121 23.15 15.23 19.74
CA ASN A 121 23.50 14.79 18.38
C ASN A 121 23.60 13.26 18.22
N LYS A 122 23.90 12.56 19.31
CA LYS A 122 24.05 11.11 19.36
C LYS A 122 22.69 10.43 19.56
N LEU A 123 21.84 11.02 20.40
CA LEU A 123 20.45 10.59 20.57
C LEU A 123 19.62 10.80 19.30
N THR A 124 19.84 11.91 18.58
CA THR A 124 19.18 12.16 17.28
C THR A 124 19.54 11.10 16.23
N GLY A 125 20.78 10.59 16.22
CA GLY A 125 21.18 9.51 15.30
C GLY A 125 20.42 8.21 15.56
N LEU A 126 20.19 7.87 16.85
CA LEU A 126 19.39 6.70 17.22
C LEU A 126 17.91 6.88 16.84
N ILE A 127 17.34 8.06 17.10
CA ILE A 127 15.96 8.39 16.71
C ILE A 127 15.78 8.27 15.20
N GLN A 128 16.66 8.88 14.41
CA GLN A 128 16.61 8.82 12.95
C GLN A 128 16.68 7.39 12.42
N TYR A 129 17.53 6.54 13.01
CA TYR A 129 17.60 5.13 12.64
C TYR A 129 16.28 4.39 12.89
N LEU A 130 15.67 4.59 14.07
CA LEU A 130 14.38 3.97 14.41
C LEU A 130 13.24 4.49 13.53
N GLU A 131 13.25 5.78 13.19
CA GLU A 131 12.28 6.37 12.25
C GLU A 131 12.44 5.77 10.85
N ASN A 132 13.67 5.61 10.37
CA ASN A 132 13.95 5.01 9.06
C ASN A 132 13.48 3.55 8.97
N LEU A 133 13.69 2.74 10.02
CA LEU A 133 13.18 1.36 10.09
C LEU A 133 11.66 1.29 9.92
N SER A 134 10.93 2.30 10.39
CA SER A 134 9.45 2.30 10.32
C SER A 134 8.90 2.68 8.93
N VAL A 135 9.72 3.31 8.09
CA VAL A 135 9.32 3.84 6.78
C VAL A 135 9.76 2.93 5.63
N GLN A 136 10.84 2.18 5.81
CA GLN A 136 11.36 1.32 4.75
C GLN A 136 10.55 0.03 4.62
N CYS A 137 10.20 -0.33 3.39
CA CYS A 137 9.54 -1.59 3.09
C CYS A 137 9.72 -1.96 1.62
N ILE A 138 10.36 -3.09 1.38
CA ILE A 138 10.65 -3.58 0.03
C ILE A 138 9.37 -3.87 -0.75
N ILE A 139 8.35 -4.42 -0.09
CA ILE A 139 7.08 -4.72 -0.75
C ILE A 139 6.38 -3.41 -1.16
N CYS A 140 6.33 -2.40 -0.28
CA CYS A 140 5.81 -1.08 -0.64
C CYS A 140 6.56 -0.47 -1.84
N GLU A 141 7.89 -0.53 -1.85
CA GLU A 141 8.70 0.00 -2.95
C GLU A 141 8.38 -0.69 -4.28
N ARG A 142 8.29 -2.03 -4.27
CA ARG A 142 7.92 -2.82 -5.44
C ARG A 142 6.52 -2.48 -5.93
N ILE A 143 5.55 -2.38 -5.02
CA ILE A 143 4.18 -1.99 -5.35
C ILE A 143 4.17 -0.60 -5.99
N GLN A 144 4.85 0.38 -5.40
CA GLN A 144 4.89 1.74 -5.94
C GLN A 144 5.48 1.78 -7.35
N ALA A 145 6.59 1.07 -7.58
CA ALA A 145 7.21 0.96 -8.90
C ALA A 145 6.27 0.30 -9.92
N ARG A 146 5.57 -0.76 -9.52
CA ARG A 146 4.62 -1.46 -10.39
C ARG A 146 3.39 -0.62 -10.71
N MET A 147 2.84 0.08 -9.72
CA MET A 147 1.68 0.95 -9.89
C MET A 147 1.99 2.10 -10.86
N LYS A 148 3.19 2.69 -10.79
CA LYS A 148 3.66 3.68 -11.77
C LYS A 148 3.55 3.13 -13.20
N ASN A 149 4.04 1.91 -13.44
CA ASN A 149 3.97 1.28 -14.75
C ASN A 149 2.51 1.03 -15.18
N TYR A 150 1.62 0.65 -14.26
CA TYR A 150 0.19 0.48 -14.58
C TYR A 150 -0.47 1.81 -15.00
N PHE A 151 -0.14 2.93 -14.36
CA PHE A 151 -0.63 4.24 -14.80
C PHE A 151 -0.09 4.62 -16.19
N GLU A 152 1.19 4.37 -16.47
CA GLU A 152 1.77 4.63 -17.80
C GLU A 152 1.07 3.81 -18.89
N VAL A 153 0.83 2.52 -18.63
CA VAL A 153 0.08 1.63 -19.52
C VAL A 153 -1.36 2.09 -19.68
N PHE A 154 -2.03 2.48 -18.59
CA PHE A 154 -3.38 3.03 -18.63
C PHE A 154 -3.47 4.24 -19.58
N PHE A 155 -2.57 5.23 -19.45
CA PHE A 155 -2.62 6.42 -20.30
C PHE A 155 -2.23 6.11 -21.75
N PHE A 156 -1.30 5.17 -21.96
CA PHE A 156 -1.00 4.67 -23.30
C PHE A 156 -2.27 4.08 -23.94
N MET A 157 -2.99 3.21 -23.25
CA MET A 157 -4.21 2.58 -23.77
C MET A 157 -5.33 3.60 -23.95
N TRP A 158 -5.52 4.51 -22.98
CA TRP A 158 -6.50 5.59 -23.05
C TRP A 158 -6.33 6.44 -24.31
N LYS A 159 -5.10 6.81 -24.66
CA LYS A 159 -4.84 7.61 -25.87
C LYS A 159 -5.09 6.86 -27.17
N ASN A 160 -4.76 5.57 -27.20
CA ASN A 160 -4.63 4.81 -28.45
C ASN A 160 -5.82 3.87 -28.73
N GLN A 161 -6.67 3.58 -27.73
CA GLN A 161 -7.69 2.53 -27.83
C GLN A 161 -9.06 3.04 -27.36
N LYS A 162 -9.99 3.23 -28.31
CA LYS A 162 -11.36 3.67 -28.01
C LYS A 162 -12.13 2.65 -27.17
N ASP A 163 -11.95 1.37 -27.43
CA ASP A 163 -12.62 0.30 -26.69
C ASP A 163 -12.19 0.30 -25.22
N PHE A 164 -10.90 0.57 -24.95
CA PHE A 164 -10.41 0.73 -23.58
C PHE A 164 -11.02 1.97 -22.90
N GLN A 165 -11.14 3.11 -23.61
CA GLN A 165 -11.86 4.26 -23.06
C GLN A 165 -13.28 3.87 -22.66
N GLN A 166 -14.00 3.14 -23.50
CA GLN A 166 -15.36 2.67 -23.17
C GLN A 166 -15.39 1.80 -21.92
N LYS A 167 -14.45 0.84 -21.77
CA LYS A 167 -14.32 0.01 -20.56
C LYS A 167 -14.15 0.86 -19.30
N VAL A 168 -13.23 1.84 -19.34
CA VAL A 168 -12.99 2.76 -18.23
C VAL A 168 -14.24 3.57 -17.93
N LEU A 169 -14.92 4.08 -18.96
CA LEU A 169 -16.13 4.88 -18.80
C LEU A 169 -17.34 4.09 -18.28
N SER A 170 -17.36 2.77 -18.51
CA SER A 170 -18.37 1.86 -17.95
C SER A 170 -18.00 1.29 -16.57
N SER A 171 -16.81 1.59 -16.07
CA SER A 171 -16.39 1.12 -14.75
C SER A 171 -17.18 1.79 -13.63
N LYS A 172 -17.14 1.22 -12.43
CA LYS A 172 -17.80 1.81 -11.27
C LYS A 172 -17.12 3.09 -10.79
N GLY A 173 -15.87 3.37 -11.16
CA GLY A 173 -15.08 4.51 -10.66
C GLY A 173 -13.80 4.07 -9.97
N PHE A 174 -13.32 4.88 -9.02
CA PHE A 174 -12.05 4.67 -8.33
C PHE A 174 -12.18 4.85 -6.82
N CYS A 175 -11.23 4.34 -6.03
CA CYS A 175 -11.06 4.82 -4.67
C CYS A 175 -10.42 6.21 -4.70
N LEU A 176 -10.63 7.02 -3.66
CA LEU A 176 -10.11 8.40 -3.64
C LEU A 176 -8.58 8.46 -3.72
N HIS A 177 -7.88 7.43 -3.22
CA HIS A 177 -6.43 7.33 -3.37
C HIS A 177 -6.02 7.20 -4.84
N HIS A 178 -6.58 6.23 -5.56
CA HIS A 178 -6.24 6.00 -6.96
C HIS A 178 -6.81 7.05 -7.90
N PHE A 179 -7.94 7.68 -7.56
CA PHE A 179 -8.44 8.84 -8.28
C PHE A 179 -7.43 10.00 -8.22
N ASN A 180 -6.91 10.32 -7.04
CA ASN A 180 -5.90 11.35 -6.87
C ASN A 180 -4.61 11.04 -7.65
N GLU A 181 -4.09 9.82 -7.56
CA GLU A 181 -2.92 9.42 -8.34
C GLU A 181 -3.19 9.49 -9.85
N LEU A 182 -4.33 8.98 -10.31
CA LEU A 182 -4.74 9.04 -11.71
C LEU A 182 -4.74 10.48 -12.24
N LEU A 183 -5.29 11.43 -11.48
CA LEU A 183 -5.28 12.85 -11.83
C LEU A 183 -3.85 13.41 -11.90
N LYS A 184 -2.98 13.10 -10.93
CA LYS A 184 -1.57 13.54 -10.96
C LYS A 184 -0.83 13.02 -12.19
N TYR A 185 -0.97 11.73 -12.52
CA TYR A 185 -0.35 11.15 -13.71
C TYR A 185 -0.91 11.78 -14.99
N SER A 186 -2.20 12.12 -15.02
CA SER A 186 -2.82 12.75 -16.19
C SER A 186 -2.16 14.08 -16.58
N LEU A 187 -1.67 14.86 -15.60
CA LEU A 187 -1.00 16.15 -15.84
C LEU A 187 0.29 15.99 -16.66
N ASN A 188 1.01 14.90 -16.45
CA ASN A 188 2.28 14.62 -17.13
C ASN A 188 2.06 13.82 -18.42
N CYS A 189 0.96 13.06 -18.50
CA CYS A 189 0.70 12.17 -19.62
C CYS A 189 -0.14 12.82 -20.73
N LEU A 190 -0.96 13.84 -20.45
CA LEU A 190 -1.92 14.39 -21.43
C LEU A 190 -1.59 15.83 -21.83
N SER A 191 -1.85 16.19 -23.09
CA SER A 191 -1.87 17.59 -23.51
C SER A 191 -3.05 18.34 -22.86
N ARG A 192 -3.01 19.68 -22.82
CA ARG A 192 -4.07 20.49 -22.19
C ARG A 192 -5.49 20.16 -22.69
N LYS A 193 -5.65 19.93 -24.00
CA LYS A 193 -6.96 19.58 -24.60
C LYS A 193 -7.39 18.18 -24.18
N GLU A 194 -6.48 17.21 -24.22
CA GLU A 194 -6.77 15.83 -23.80
C GLU A 194 -7.07 15.75 -22.31
N LEU A 195 -6.33 16.49 -21.49
CA LEU A 195 -6.49 16.59 -20.05
C LEU A 195 -7.87 17.10 -19.67
N ASN A 196 -8.35 18.18 -20.30
CA ASN A 196 -9.69 18.71 -20.03
C ASN A 196 -10.78 17.67 -20.32
N ASN A 197 -10.74 17.04 -21.49
CA ASN A 197 -11.70 16.00 -21.88
C ASN A 197 -11.58 14.73 -21.01
N PHE A 198 -10.39 14.38 -20.56
CA PHE A 198 -10.17 13.28 -19.62
C PHE A 198 -10.76 13.60 -18.26
N ALA A 199 -10.40 14.76 -17.68
CA ALA A 199 -10.85 15.18 -16.37
C ALA A 199 -12.37 15.30 -16.31
N GLU A 200 -13.01 15.90 -17.32
CA GLU A 200 -14.47 15.98 -17.39
C GLU A 200 -15.14 14.60 -17.27
N LYS A 201 -14.65 13.62 -18.04
CA LYS A 201 -15.21 12.27 -18.07
C LYS A 201 -14.95 11.50 -16.77
N ILE A 202 -13.72 11.50 -16.28
CA ILE A 202 -13.33 10.74 -15.08
C ILE A 202 -13.94 11.36 -13.82
N CYS A 203 -13.97 12.69 -13.69
CA CYS A 203 -14.63 13.34 -12.56
C CYS A 203 -16.14 13.05 -12.53
N LYS A 204 -16.79 12.98 -13.70
CA LYS A 204 -18.22 12.59 -13.77
C LYS A 204 -18.46 11.19 -13.22
N ILE A 205 -17.68 10.20 -13.67
CA ILE A 205 -17.77 8.82 -13.16
C ILE A 205 -17.53 8.77 -11.66
N GLU A 206 -16.56 9.53 -11.17
CA GLU A 206 -16.22 9.55 -9.76
C GLU A 206 -17.32 10.17 -8.89
N LEU A 207 -17.99 11.24 -9.38
CA LEU A 207 -19.15 11.83 -8.72
C LEU A 207 -20.34 10.86 -8.70
N ASP A 208 -20.66 10.25 -9.84
CA ASP A 208 -21.73 9.25 -9.94
C ASP A 208 -21.46 8.06 -9.00
N ASN A 209 -20.21 7.63 -8.89
CA ASN A 209 -19.78 6.60 -7.94
C ASN A 209 -20.01 7.00 -6.48
N ILE A 210 -19.59 8.21 -6.08
CA ILE A 210 -19.77 8.70 -4.71
C ILE A 210 -21.25 8.78 -4.36
N SER A 211 -22.09 9.31 -5.27
CA SER A 211 -23.54 9.38 -5.07
C SER A 211 -24.18 8.00 -4.94
N ARG A 212 -23.74 7.02 -5.73
CA ARG A 212 -24.19 5.62 -5.61
C ARG A 212 -23.80 5.02 -4.26
N ILE A 213 -22.54 5.11 -3.86
CA ILE A 213 -22.06 4.58 -2.56
C ILE A 213 -22.80 5.24 -1.40
N TYR A 214 -22.98 6.56 -1.43
CA TYR A 214 -23.74 7.29 -0.42
C TYR A 214 -25.18 6.77 -0.30
N THR A 215 -25.88 6.65 -1.43
CA THR A 215 -27.24 6.09 -1.47
C THR A 215 -27.29 4.69 -0.87
N ASN A 216 -26.34 3.82 -1.25
CA ASN A 216 -26.27 2.45 -0.72
C ASN A 216 -26.06 2.43 0.81
N VAL A 217 -25.25 3.34 1.36
CA VAL A 217 -25.07 3.46 2.83
C VAL A 217 -26.32 4.01 3.50
N CYS A 218 -27.01 4.98 2.89
CA CYS A 218 -28.30 5.46 3.40
C CYS A 218 -29.34 4.33 3.44
N ASP A 219 -29.41 3.52 2.38
CA ASP A 219 -30.33 2.39 2.32
C ASP A 219 -29.92 1.25 3.27
N PHE A 220 -28.62 1.09 3.53
CA PHE A 220 -28.14 0.24 4.61
C PHE A 220 -28.65 0.70 5.98
N ASN A 221 -28.51 1.99 6.29
CA ASN A 221 -28.97 2.54 7.57
C ASN A 221 -30.49 2.40 7.76
N LYS A 222 -31.28 2.56 6.68
CA LYS A 222 -32.74 2.39 6.72
C LYS A 222 -33.19 0.99 7.12
N GLN A 223 -32.36 -0.04 6.97
CA GLN A 223 -32.71 -1.41 7.38
C GLN A 223 -32.87 -1.56 8.89
N PHE A 224 -32.29 -0.65 9.67
CA PHE A 224 -32.41 -0.64 11.13
C PHE A 224 -33.63 0.15 11.61
N ASP A 225 -34.41 0.75 10.70
CA ASP A 225 -35.72 1.30 11.01
C ASP A 225 -36.75 0.14 11.09
N TYR A 226 -37.46 0.05 12.21
CA TYR A 226 -38.50 -0.97 12.45
C TYR A 226 -39.59 -0.97 11.35
N ARG A 227 -39.78 0.15 10.66
CA ARG A 227 -40.72 0.28 9.53
C ARG A 227 -40.30 -0.51 8.28
N ASN A 228 -39.03 -0.89 8.19
CA ASN A 228 -38.44 -1.56 7.03
C ASN A 228 -38.09 -3.03 7.28
N ALA A 229 -38.60 -3.62 8.38
CA ALA A 229 -38.22 -4.95 8.88
C ALA A 229 -38.38 -6.12 7.88
N ASN A 230 -39.16 -5.94 6.81
CA ASN A 230 -39.47 -6.99 5.82
C ASN A 230 -38.85 -6.74 4.43
N ASN A 231 -38.01 -5.72 4.26
CA ASN A 231 -37.45 -5.40 2.95
C ASN A 231 -36.28 -6.35 2.62
N THR A 232 -36.31 -6.93 1.41
CA THR A 232 -35.17 -7.71 0.89
C THR A 232 -34.04 -6.77 0.50
N VAL A 233 -32.83 -7.09 0.95
CA VAL A 233 -31.64 -6.24 0.77
C VAL A 233 -30.76 -6.81 -0.32
N THR A 234 -30.42 -5.98 -1.31
CA THR A 234 -29.50 -6.36 -2.39
C THR A 234 -28.09 -6.58 -1.86
N GLU A 235 -27.28 -7.37 -2.56
CA GLU A 235 -25.87 -7.55 -2.21
C GLU A 235 -25.08 -6.24 -2.21
N GLU A 236 -25.42 -5.33 -3.13
CA GLU A 236 -24.78 -4.02 -3.21
C GLU A 236 -25.00 -3.17 -1.94
N ILE A 237 -26.21 -3.19 -1.37
CA ILE A 237 -26.51 -2.49 -0.12
C ILE A 237 -25.84 -3.19 1.06
N ARG A 238 -25.80 -4.53 1.08
CA ARG A 238 -25.10 -5.31 2.12
C ARG A 238 -23.60 -4.98 2.16
N ASN A 239 -22.99 -4.82 0.99
CA ASN A 239 -21.57 -4.48 0.85
C ASN A 239 -21.31 -2.97 0.91
N SER A 240 -22.32 -2.13 1.16
CA SER A 240 -22.19 -0.66 1.13
C SER A 240 -21.11 -0.12 2.08
N LEU A 241 -21.02 -0.67 3.30
CA LEU A 241 -20.00 -0.26 4.27
C LEU A 241 -18.58 -0.65 3.82
N LEU A 242 -18.43 -1.85 3.24
CA LEU A 242 -17.17 -2.29 2.65
C LEU A 242 -16.76 -1.36 1.50
N ASN A 243 -17.67 -1.13 0.55
CA ASN A 243 -17.42 -0.28 -0.61
C ASN A 243 -17.09 1.16 -0.19
N ALA A 244 -17.78 1.72 0.81
CA ALA A 244 -17.47 3.03 1.36
C ALA A 244 -16.09 3.07 2.05
N THR A 245 -15.74 2.00 2.76
CA THR A 245 -14.41 1.87 3.40
C THR A 245 -13.31 1.79 2.36
N GLU A 246 -13.48 0.98 1.31
CA GLU A 246 -12.52 0.89 0.20
C GLU A 246 -12.43 2.18 -0.62
N LYS A 247 -13.55 2.91 -0.76
CA LYS A 247 -13.59 4.22 -1.43
C LYS A 247 -12.76 5.26 -0.71
N LEU A 248 -12.94 5.37 0.61
CA LEU A 248 -12.36 6.44 1.43
C LEU A 248 -10.98 6.08 1.98
N GLY A 249 -10.79 4.83 2.38
CA GLY A 249 -9.60 4.34 3.03
C GLY A 249 -8.54 3.92 2.03
N LYS A 250 -7.31 4.35 2.27
CA LYS A 250 -6.14 3.60 1.80
C LYS A 250 -5.79 2.61 2.90
N TYR A 251 -5.88 1.31 2.63
CA TYR A 251 -5.33 0.31 3.54
C TYR A 251 -3.81 0.52 3.58
N LYS A 252 -3.29 1.03 4.71
CA LYS A 252 -1.86 1.31 4.91
C LYS A 252 -1.22 0.23 5.75
#